data_AF-A0A842XVN3-F1
#
_entry.id   AF-A0A842XVN3-F1
#
_cell.length_a   1.000
_cell.length_b   1.000
_cell.length_c   1.000
_cell.angle_alpha   90.00
_cell.angle_beta   90.00
_cell.angle_gamma   90.00
#
_symmetry.space_group_name_H-M   'P 1'
#
loop_
_entity.id
_entity.type
_entity.pdbx_description
1 polymer ?
#
loop_
_entity_poly.entity_id
_entity_poly.type
_entity_poly.pdbx_seq_one_letter_code
_entity_poly.pdbx_strand_id
1 'polypeptide(L)' 'MVKKVIIEILLVPQSLDKPSDEIEDEILKEFREGFLMIPWGYEIEKIKVVET' A
#
# COMPACT_ATOMS: atom_id res chain seq x y z
N MET A 1 -23.93 -3.52 3.43
CA MET A 1 -23.18 -2.30 3.11
C MET A 1 -21.81 -2.41 3.75
N VAL A 2 -20.76 -2.57 2.95
CA VAL A 2 -19.38 -2.67 3.44
C VAL A 2 -18.67 -1.37 3.12
N LYS A 3 -18.05 -0.76 4.13
CA LYS A 3 -17.20 0.42 3.93
C LYS A 3 -15.80 -0.06 3.55
N LYS A 4 -15.31 0.36 2.39
CA LYS A 4 -13.96 0.12 1.90
C LYS A 4 -13.14 1.40 2.00
N VAL A 5 -11.87 1.29 2.37
CA VAL A 5 -10.90 2.39 2.28
C VAL A 5 -9.95 2.12 1.12
N ILE A 6 -9.72 3.13 0.30
CA ILE A 6 -8.66 3.14 -0.72
C ILE A 6 -7.61 4.14 -0.26
N ILE A 7 -6.36 3.69 -0.19
CA ILE A 7 -5.20 4.51 0.14
C ILE A 7 -4.31 4.52 -1.11
N GLU A 8 -3.99 5.71 -1.60
CA GLU A 8 -3.02 5.93 -2.68
C GLU A 8 -1.73 6.44 -2.03
N ILE A 9 -0.59 5.82 -2.35
CA ILE A 9 0.70 6.06 -1.69
C ILE A 9 1.78 6.15 -2.74
N LEU A 10 2.61 7.17 -2.63
CA LEU A 10 3.79 7.30 -3.45
C LEU A 10 4.90 6.42 -2.85
N LEU A 11 5.47 5.56 -3.68
CA LEU A 11 6.61 4.75 -3.29
C LEU A 11 7.91 5.55 -3.39
N VAL A 12 8.87 5.24 -2.52
CA VAL A 12 10.20 5.84 -2.55
C VAL A 12 10.90 5.52 -3.88
N PRO A 13 11.77 6.39 -4.41
CA PRO A 13 12.36 6.22 -5.74
C PRO A 13 13.10 4.89 -5.97
N GLN A 14 13.62 4.26 -4.91
CA GLN A 14 14.29 2.97 -4.96
C GLN A 14 13.37 1.83 -5.41
N SER A 15 12.05 2.00 -5.31
CA SER A 15 11.09 1.01 -5.79
C SER A 15 11.08 0.88 -7.32
N LEU A 16 11.62 1.87 -8.06
CA LEU A 16 11.68 1.83 -9.53
C LEU A 16 12.53 0.68 -10.06
N ASP A 17 13.50 0.22 -9.27
CA ASP A 17 14.40 -0.88 -9.64
C ASP A 17 13.81 -2.26 -9.33
N LYS A 18 12.59 -2.32 -8.77
CA LYS A 18 11.95 -3.55 -8.32
C LYS A 18 10.66 -3.84 -9.10
N PRO A 19 10.40 -5.10 -9.49
CA PRO A 19 9.15 -5.48 -10.16
C PRO A 19 7.92 -5.16 -9.30
N SER A 20 6.82 -4.73 -9.95
CA SER A 20 5.61 -4.32 -9.24
C SER A 20 4.94 -5.46 -8.47
N ASP A 21 4.97 -6.67 -9.02
CA ASP A 21 4.46 -7.89 -8.40
C ASP A 21 5.21 -8.24 -7.10
N GLU A 22 6.54 -8.11 -7.07
CA GLU A 22 7.31 -8.31 -5.84
C GLU A 22 6.96 -7.27 -4.76
N ILE A 23 6.74 -6.01 -5.16
CA ILE A 23 6.32 -4.94 -4.25
C ILE A 23 4.95 -5.25 -3.65
N GLU A 24 3.99 -5.69 -4.47
CA GLU A 24 2.64 -6.07 -4.02
C GLU A 24 2.68 -7.23 -3.01
N ASP A 25 3.48 -8.26 -3.28
CA ASP A 25 3.65 -9.41 -2.39
C ASP A 25 4.27 -9.01 -1.04
N GLU A 26 5.27 -8.13 -1.03
CA GLU A 26 5.87 -7.60 0.20
C GLU A 26 4.87 -6.79 1.03
N ILE A 27 4.13 -5.88 0.41
CA ILE A 27 3.09 -5.09 1.08
C ILE A 27 2.02 -6.02 1.68
N LEU A 28 1.57 -7.01 0.91
CA LEU A 28 0.55 -7.97 1.35
C LEU A 28 1.04 -8.82 2.52
N LYS A 29 2.30 -9.23 2.50
CA LYS A 29 2.92 -9.99 3.58
C LYS A 29 2.99 -9.17 4.87
N GLU A 30 3.52 -7.96 4.83
CA GLU A 30 3.61 -7.07 6.01
C GLU A 30 2.22 -6.75 6.59
N PHE A 31 1.22 -6.55 5.73
CA PHE A 31 -0.17 -6.34 6.15
C PHE A 31 -0.77 -7.55 6.87
N ARG A 32 -0.38 -8.77 6.48
CA ARG A 32 -0.81 -10.01 7.14
C ARG A 32 -0.09 -10.24 8.47
N GLU A 33 1.17 -9.81 8.57
CA GLU A 33 2.04 -10.08 9.73
C GLU A 33 1.87 -9.06 10.88
N GLY A 34 1.06 -8.01 10.70
CA GLY A 34 0.40 -7.32 11.82
C GLY A 34 0.82 -5.88 12.08
N PHE A 35 1.66 -5.30 11.23
CA PHE A 35 1.88 -3.86 11.21
C PHE A 35 1.46 -3.31 9.86
N LEU A 36 0.51 -2.37 9.86
CA LEU A 36 0.21 -1.51 8.70
C LEU A 36 1.36 -0.52 8.52
N MET A 37 2.55 -1.04 8.24
CA MET A 37 3.67 -0.30 7.71
C MET A 37 3.78 -0.73 6.25
N ILE A 38 3.75 0.24 5.34
CA ILE A 38 3.80 -0.04 3.90
C ILE A 38 5.26 0.04 3.51
N PRO A 39 5.92 -1.09 3.14
CA PRO A 39 7.26 -1.06 2.62
C PRO A 39 7.34 -0.07 1.47
N TRP A 40 8.44 0.67 1.41
CA TRP A 40 8.68 1.64 0.35
C TRP A 40 7.71 2.84 0.34
N GLY A 41 6.80 3.00 1.32
CA GLY A 41 5.93 4.18 1.38
C GLY A 41 6.70 5.46 1.70
N TYR A 42 6.61 6.46 0.83
CA TYR A 42 7.16 7.80 1.08
C TYR A 42 6.11 8.71 1.74
N GLU A 43 4.94 8.85 1.12
CA GLU A 43 3.84 9.65 1.63
C GLU A 43 2.49 9.09 1.21
N ILE A 44 1.46 9.32 2.04
CA ILE A 44 0.07 9.02 1.68
C ILE A 44 -0.45 10.18 0.83
N GLU A 45 -0.70 9.92 -0.44
CA GLU A 45 -1.22 10.93 -1.36
C GLU A 45 -2.72 11.16 -1.16
N LYS A 46 -3.47 10.11 -0.82
CA LYS A 46 -4.92 10.20 -0.69
C LYS A 46 -5.53 9.10 0.16
N ILE A 47 -6.58 9.47 0.89
CA ILE A 47 -7.45 8.56 1.64
C ILE A 47 -8.89 8.77 1.15
N LYS A 48 -9.54 7.71 0.67
CA LYS A 48 -10.95 7.75 0.25
C LYS A 48 -11.73 6.60 0.88
N VAL A 49 -12.87 6.91 1.51
CA VAL A 49 -13.84 5.92 1.97
C VAL A 49 -14.88 5.72 0.86
N VAL A 50 -15.19 4.47 0.53
CA VAL A 50 -16.18 4.08 -0.47
C VAL A 50 -17.19 3.14 0.18
N GLU A 51 -18.47 3.40 0.00
CA GLU A 51 -19.55 2.55 0.52
C GLU A 51 -20.06 1.64 -0.61
N THR A 52 -20.12 0.32 -0.36
CA THR A 52 -20.57 -0.71 -1.32
C THR A 52 -21.71 -1.53 -0.76
#